data_AF-U2NLA7-F1
#
_entry.id   AF-U2NLA7-F1
#
_cell.length_a   1.000
_cell.length_b   1.000
_cell.length_c   1.000
_cell.angle_alpha   90.00
_cell.angle_beta   90.00
_cell.angle_gamma   90.00
#
_symmetry.space_group_name_H-M   'P 1'
#
loop_
_entity.id
_entity.type
_entity.pdbx_description
1 polymer ?
#
loop_
_entity_poly.entity_id
_entity_poly.type
_entity_poly.pdbx_seq_one_letter_code
_entity_poly.pdbx_strand_id
1 'polypeptide(L)'
;MNAIDIMIDEHKNIKKMLVITRKYCSMLLNNEDFDLDVFNEIIDFIRNYADKHHHGKEEEMLFNKMEEECVEAIKKTIRYGMLVEHDMGRMYVRDLEEALKRYKDGDKDAKLDIIANAISYTHLLQRHIDKEDNILYKYAINNLSKDTLDKLNKESLEFEENAKKNGTQDKYIKLIEKLS
;
A
#
# COMPACT_ATOMS: atom_id res chain seq x y z
N MET A 1 -17.11 -11.33 4.78
CA MET A 1 -16.37 -10.13 5.22
C MET A 1 -16.95 -8.94 4.50
N ASN A 2 -17.03 -7.79 5.16
CA ASN A 2 -17.42 -6.53 4.51
C ASN A 2 -16.19 -5.84 3.88
N ALA A 3 -16.39 -4.75 3.13
CA ALA A 3 -15.32 -4.06 2.42
C ALA A 3 -14.19 -3.58 3.34
N ILE A 4 -14.54 -3.03 4.51
CA ILE A 4 -13.56 -2.55 5.50
C ILE A 4 -12.78 -3.72 6.09
N ASP A 5 -13.43 -4.84 6.43
CA ASP A 5 -12.74 -6.03 6.94
C ASP A 5 -11.71 -6.55 5.92
N ILE A 6 -12.06 -6.52 4.63
CA ILE A 6 -11.17 -6.94 3.54
C ILE A 6 -9.93 -6.03 3.50
N MET A 7 -10.12 -4.71 3.50
CA MET A 7 -9.00 -3.76 3.45
C MET A 7 -8.10 -3.87 4.70
N ILE A 8 -8.67 -4.11 5.88
CA ILE A 8 -7.90 -4.39 7.11
C ILE A 8 -7.09 -5.68 6.99
N ASP A 9 -7.63 -6.72 6.35
CA ASP A 9 -6.88 -7.95 6.11
C ASP A 9 -5.75 -7.76 5.09
N GLU A 10 -5.97 -6.95 4.06
CA GLU A 10 -4.93 -6.55 3.11
C GLU A 10 -3.81 -5.76 3.78
N HIS A 11 -4.13 -4.87 4.71
CA HIS A 11 -3.15 -4.17 5.54
C HIS A 11 -2.21 -5.11 6.28
N LYS A 12 -2.66 -6.31 6.69
CA LYS A 12 -1.78 -7.30 7.34
C LYS A 12 -0.71 -7.78 6.36
N ASN A 13 -1.07 -8.01 5.10
CA ASN A 13 -0.12 -8.43 4.06
C ASN A 13 0.83 -7.28 3.69
N ILE A 14 0.31 -6.06 3.58
CA ILE A 14 1.12 -4.87 3.33
C ILE A 14 2.14 -4.67 4.46
N LYS A 15 1.72 -4.74 5.73
CA LYS A 15 2.63 -4.64 6.90
C LYS A 15 3.73 -5.71 6.88
N LYS A 16 3.43 -6.96 6.48
CA LYS A 16 4.46 -8.00 6.27
C LYS A 16 5.48 -7.58 5.21
N MET A 17 5.01 -7.05 4.07
CA MET A 17 5.91 -6.57 3.03
C MET A 17 6.78 -5.40 3.52
N LEU A 18 6.26 -4.50 4.36
CA LEU A 18 7.07 -3.43 4.95
C LEU A 18 8.24 -3.97 5.81
N VAL A 19 8.01 -5.05 6.56
CA VAL A 19 9.06 -5.73 7.33
C VAL A 19 10.10 -6.36 6.40
N ILE A 20 9.65 -7.03 5.34
CA ILE A 20 10.51 -7.64 4.32
C ILE A 20 11.37 -6.56 3.64
N THR A 21 10.79 -5.43 3.22
CA THR A 21 11.52 -4.32 2.61
C THR A 21 12.64 -3.81 3.54
N ARG A 22 12.35 -3.65 4.83
CA ARG A 22 13.36 -3.22 5.81
C ARG A 22 14.47 -4.27 5.99
N LYS A 23 14.14 -5.56 6.01
CA LYS A 23 15.12 -6.66 6.08
C LYS A 23 16.11 -6.57 4.92
N TYR A 24 15.61 -6.46 3.68
CA TYR A 24 16.48 -6.35 2.50
C TYR A 24 17.28 -5.05 2.44
N CYS A 25 16.75 -3.93 2.95
CA CYS A 25 17.55 -2.70 3.14
C CYS A 25 18.70 -2.91 4.13
N SER A 26 18.48 -3.65 5.22
CA SER A 26 19.53 -3.97 6.20
C SER A 26 20.60 -4.88 5.60
N MET A 27 20.20 -5.92 4.85
CA MET A 27 21.11 -6.81 4.14
C MET A 27 21.96 -6.01 3.13
N LEU A 28 21.32 -5.12 2.36
CA LEU A 28 22.01 -4.23 1.43
C LEU A 28 23.01 -3.35 2.17
N LEU A 29 22.60 -2.71 3.27
CA LEU A 29 23.48 -1.85 4.08
C LEU A 29 24.74 -2.59 4.52
N ASN A 30 24.58 -3.82 5.01
CA ASN A 30 25.65 -4.68 5.52
C ASN A 30 26.48 -5.37 4.42
N ASN A 31 26.14 -5.18 3.14
CA ASN A 31 26.74 -5.87 1.99
C ASN A 31 26.64 -7.41 2.11
N GLU A 32 25.52 -7.90 2.63
CA GLU A 32 25.20 -9.32 2.62
C GLU A 32 24.88 -9.77 1.19
N ASP A 33 25.11 -11.06 0.90
CA ASP A 33 24.88 -11.63 -0.43
C ASP A 33 23.39 -11.99 -0.62
N PHE A 34 22.76 -11.37 -1.61
CA PHE A 34 21.40 -11.68 -2.06
C PHE A 34 21.18 -11.12 -3.46
N ASP A 35 20.16 -11.63 -4.14
CA ASP A 35 19.76 -11.11 -5.45
C ASP A 35 19.05 -9.76 -5.31
N LEU A 36 19.67 -8.70 -5.84
CA LEU A 36 19.12 -7.34 -5.83
C LEU A 36 17.77 -7.23 -6.55
N ASP A 37 17.43 -8.17 -7.43
CA ASP A 37 16.13 -8.21 -8.11
C ASP A 37 14.95 -8.39 -7.16
N VAL A 38 15.18 -8.80 -5.91
CA VAL A 38 14.13 -8.79 -4.88
C VAL A 38 13.47 -7.41 -4.72
N PHE A 39 14.20 -6.31 -4.90
CA PHE A 39 13.61 -4.98 -4.82
C PHE A 39 12.63 -4.71 -5.97
N ASN A 40 12.83 -5.31 -7.15
CA ASN A 40 11.85 -5.24 -8.24
C ASN A 40 10.59 -6.02 -7.89
N GLU A 41 10.71 -7.17 -7.21
CA GLU A 41 9.54 -7.92 -6.70
C GLU A 41 8.77 -7.12 -5.64
N ILE A 42 9.48 -6.43 -4.74
CA ILE A 42 8.88 -5.52 -3.74
C ILE A 42 8.14 -4.37 -4.44
N ILE A 43 8.76 -3.73 -5.43
CA ILE A 43 8.13 -2.64 -6.21
C ILE A 43 6.86 -3.15 -6.91
N ASP A 44 6.91 -4.34 -7.51
CA ASP A 44 5.77 -4.96 -8.17
C ASP A 44 4.61 -5.21 -7.19
N PHE A 45 4.91 -5.73 -5.99
CA PHE A 45 3.93 -5.86 -4.92
C PHE A 45 3.31 -4.51 -4.54
N ILE A 46 4.15 -3.49 -4.30
CA ILE A 46 3.66 -2.18 -3.88
C ILE A 46 2.73 -1.59 -4.93
N ARG A 47 3.13 -1.56 -6.20
CA ARG A 47 2.34 -0.95 -7.28
C ARG A 47 1.02 -1.64 -7.53
N ASN A 48 0.98 -2.96 -7.41
CA ASN A 48 -0.16 -3.73 -7.90
C ASN A 48 -1.03 -4.30 -6.78
N TYR A 49 -0.47 -4.54 -5.58
CA TYR A 49 -1.23 -4.99 -4.42
C TYR A 49 -1.57 -3.85 -3.47
N ALA A 50 -0.56 -3.14 -2.96
CA ALA A 50 -0.80 -2.05 -2.00
C ALA A 50 -1.49 -0.85 -2.65
N ASP A 51 -1.08 -0.50 -3.86
CA ASP A 51 -1.56 0.70 -4.53
C ASP A 51 -2.81 0.43 -5.39
N LYS A 52 -2.66 -0.16 -6.59
CA LYS A 52 -3.81 -0.37 -7.50
C LYS A 52 -4.94 -1.22 -6.91
N HIS A 53 -4.62 -2.24 -6.13
CA HIS A 53 -5.63 -3.17 -5.60
C HIS A 53 -6.21 -2.67 -4.28
N HIS A 54 -5.37 -2.26 -3.33
CA HIS A 54 -5.83 -1.80 -2.03
C HIS A 54 -6.21 -0.31 -2.03
N HIS A 55 -5.27 0.63 -2.26
CA HIS A 55 -5.63 2.07 -2.34
C HIS A 55 -6.66 2.34 -3.44
N GLY A 56 -6.70 1.56 -4.53
CA GLY A 56 -7.75 1.67 -5.55
C GLY A 56 -9.17 1.53 -4.98
N LYS A 57 -9.39 0.58 -4.05
CA LYS A 57 -10.68 0.47 -3.35
C LYS A 57 -10.97 1.69 -2.47
N GLU A 58 -9.93 2.24 -1.85
CA GLU A 58 -10.08 3.42 -1.01
C GLU A 58 -10.40 4.66 -1.83
N GLU A 59 -9.55 5.00 -2.79
CA GLU A 59 -9.68 6.19 -3.64
C GLU A 59 -10.96 6.14 -4.48
N GLU A 60 -11.24 5.01 -5.13
CA GLU A 60 -12.34 4.92 -6.09
C GLU A 60 -13.69 4.61 -5.44
N MET A 61 -13.70 3.97 -4.26
CA MET A 61 -14.95 3.52 -3.62
C MET A 61 -15.19 4.20 -2.26
N LEU A 62 -14.32 3.96 -1.27
CA LEU A 62 -14.57 4.40 0.11
C LEU A 62 -14.49 5.92 0.26
N PHE A 63 -13.38 6.53 -0.17
CA PHE A 63 -13.10 7.94 0.01
C PHE A 63 -14.07 8.81 -0.78
N ASN A 64 -14.48 8.40 -1.97
CA ASN A 64 -15.55 9.08 -2.73
C ASN A 64 -16.86 9.15 -1.94
N LYS A 65 -17.30 8.01 -1.38
CA LYS A 65 -18.52 7.94 -0.55
C LYS A 65 -18.39 8.76 0.74
N MET A 66 -17.22 8.72 1.37
CA MET A 66 -16.93 9.56 2.54
C MET A 66 -16.92 11.05 2.17
N GLU A 67 -16.47 11.42 0.98
CA GLU A 67 -16.48 12.79 0.50
C GLU A 67 -17.89 13.35 0.31
N GLU A 68 -18.83 12.49 -0.05
CA GLU A 68 -20.24 12.86 -0.22
C GLU A 68 -20.92 13.07 1.13
N GLU A 69 -20.78 12.11 2.05
CA GLU A 69 -21.61 12.05 3.27
C GLU A 69 -20.96 12.59 4.55
N CYS A 70 -19.62 12.62 4.65
CA CYS A 70 -18.96 12.97 5.91
C CYS A 70 -18.92 14.49 6.18
N VAL A 71 -18.54 14.88 7.39
CA VAL A 71 -18.33 16.29 7.74
C VAL A 71 -17.05 16.85 7.09
N GLU A 72 -17.01 18.17 6.90
CA GLU A 72 -15.92 18.86 6.19
C GLU A 72 -14.51 18.56 6.74
N ALA A 73 -14.37 18.36 8.06
CA ALA A 73 -13.10 18.00 8.68
C ALA A 73 -12.54 16.66 8.17
N ILE A 74 -13.42 15.67 7.95
CA ILE A 74 -13.04 14.36 7.42
C ILE A 74 -12.71 14.48 5.93
N LYS A 75 -13.49 15.23 5.16
CA LYS A 75 -13.20 15.49 3.74
C LYS A 75 -11.82 16.11 3.55
N LYS A 76 -11.45 17.08 4.39
CA LYS A 76 -10.11 17.69 4.38
C LYS A 76 -9.00 16.71 4.76
N THR A 77 -9.26 15.83 5.72
CA THR A 77 -8.30 14.78 6.13
C THR A 77 -8.01 13.81 5.00
N ILE A 78 -9.04 13.42 4.24
CA ILE A 78 -8.90 12.57 3.05
C ILE A 78 -8.12 13.33 1.96
N ARG A 79 -8.62 14.49 1.53
CA ARG A 79 -8.06 15.27 0.40
C ARG A 79 -6.61 15.70 0.62
N TYR A 80 -6.30 16.25 1.79
CA TYR A 80 -5.03 16.91 2.06
C TYR A 80 -4.11 16.08 2.97
N GLY A 81 -4.55 14.90 3.39
CA GLY A 81 -3.77 13.95 4.18
C GLY A 81 -3.61 12.64 3.43
N MET A 82 -4.66 11.83 3.38
CA MET A 82 -4.58 10.45 2.89
C MET A 82 -4.18 10.36 1.41
N LEU A 83 -4.86 11.10 0.53
CA LEU A 83 -4.55 11.08 -0.91
C LEU A 83 -3.14 11.64 -1.20
N VAL A 84 -2.73 12.68 -0.47
CA VAL A 84 -1.37 13.23 -0.58
C VAL A 84 -0.33 12.19 -0.16
N GLU A 85 -0.60 11.41 0.89
CA GLU A 85 0.29 10.34 1.32
C GLU A 85 0.33 9.17 0.33
N HIS A 86 -0.77 8.83 -0.35
CA HIS A 86 -0.73 7.87 -1.46
C HIS A 86 0.23 8.35 -2.55
N ASP A 87 0.10 9.61 -2.97
CA ASP A 87 0.99 10.21 -3.99
C ASP A 87 2.45 10.23 -3.54
N MET A 88 2.72 10.55 -2.27
CA MET A 88 4.07 10.45 -1.69
C MET A 88 4.59 9.01 -1.71
N GLY A 89 3.73 8.03 -1.43
CA GLY A 89 4.06 6.61 -1.55
C GLY A 89 4.47 6.24 -2.97
N ARG A 90 3.70 6.65 -3.98
CA ARG A 90 4.00 6.44 -5.40
C ARG A 90 5.31 7.13 -5.81
N MET A 91 5.59 8.33 -5.29
CA MET A 91 6.85 9.04 -5.49
C MET A 91 8.06 8.23 -4.99
N TYR A 92 8.04 7.77 -3.73
CA TYR A 92 9.14 6.97 -3.18
C TYR A 92 9.40 5.68 -3.97
N VAL A 93 8.35 5.04 -4.48
CA VAL A 93 8.48 3.79 -5.26
C VAL A 93 9.12 4.06 -6.63
N ARG A 94 8.77 5.16 -7.29
CA ARG A 94 9.40 5.57 -8.55
C ARG A 94 10.87 5.90 -8.34
N ASP A 95 11.18 6.67 -7.31
CA ASP A 95 12.55 7.09 -7.04
C ASP A 95 13.43 5.90 -6.58
N LEU A 96 12.84 4.92 -5.87
CA LEU A 96 13.47 3.63 -5.58
C LEU A 96 13.83 2.85 -6.85
N GLU A 97 12.91 2.74 -7.82
CA GLU A 97 13.16 2.07 -9.10
C GLU A 97 14.30 2.73 -9.88
N GLU A 98 14.34 4.06 -9.91
CA GLU A 98 15.42 4.82 -10.55
C GLU A 98 16.77 4.58 -9.86
N ALA A 99 16.79 4.58 -8.53
CA ALA A 99 18.00 4.30 -7.74
C ALA A 99 18.52 2.88 -8.00
N LEU A 100 17.63 1.88 -8.11
CA LEU A 100 18.02 0.50 -8.46
C LEU A 100 18.69 0.44 -9.83
N LYS A 101 18.13 1.15 -10.83
CA LYS A 101 18.71 1.21 -12.16
C LYS A 101 20.12 1.82 -12.12
N ARG A 102 20.28 2.99 -11.49
CA ARG A 102 21.58 3.64 -11.32
C ARG A 102 22.61 2.74 -10.63
N TYR A 103 22.19 2.05 -9.57
CA TYR A 103 23.07 1.14 -8.84
C TYR A 103 23.57 -0.02 -9.71
N LYS A 104 22.68 -0.61 -10.53
CA LYS A 104 23.03 -1.65 -11.50
C LYS A 104 23.94 -1.15 -12.61
N ASP A 105 23.79 0.11 -13.02
CA ASP A 105 24.64 0.76 -14.02
C ASP A 105 26.02 1.18 -13.47
N GLY A 106 26.30 0.91 -12.19
CA GLY A 106 27.62 1.06 -11.57
C GLY A 106 27.74 2.20 -10.57
N ASP A 107 26.69 3.01 -10.38
CA ASP A 107 26.67 4.09 -9.39
C ASP A 107 26.52 3.51 -7.96
N LYS A 108 27.65 3.38 -7.26
CA LYS A 108 27.64 2.83 -5.89
C LYS A 108 26.98 3.74 -4.87
N ASP A 109 26.89 5.05 -5.13
CA ASP A 109 26.26 6.01 -4.22
C ASP A 109 24.73 5.85 -4.21
N ALA A 110 24.14 5.39 -5.32
CA ALA A 110 22.71 5.05 -5.43
C ALA A 110 22.23 3.99 -4.41
N LYS A 111 23.15 3.29 -3.75
CA LYS A 111 22.84 2.43 -2.59
C LYS A 111 22.12 3.22 -1.49
N LEU A 112 22.54 4.46 -1.23
CA LEU A 112 21.92 5.33 -0.24
C LEU A 112 20.48 5.66 -0.64
N ASP A 113 20.26 5.97 -1.92
CA ASP A 113 18.95 6.31 -2.46
C ASP A 113 17.98 5.12 -2.42
N ILE A 114 18.45 3.89 -2.68
CA ILE A 114 17.65 2.66 -2.54
C ILE A 114 17.13 2.54 -1.10
N ILE A 115 18.03 2.64 -0.12
CA ILE A 115 17.69 2.50 1.30
C ILE A 115 16.78 3.65 1.73
N ALA A 116 17.10 4.89 1.37
CA ALA A 116 16.34 6.07 1.77
C ALA A 116 14.89 6.00 1.29
N ASN A 117 14.67 5.70 0.00
CA ASN A 117 13.32 5.63 -0.57
C ASN A 117 12.53 4.45 -0.02
N ALA A 118 13.14 3.26 0.05
CA ALA A 118 12.48 2.06 0.56
C ALA A 118 12.06 2.23 2.04
N ILE A 119 12.96 2.74 2.89
CA ILE A 119 12.66 2.97 4.31
C ILE A 119 11.64 4.10 4.49
N SER A 120 11.72 5.17 3.71
CA SER A 120 10.74 6.27 3.75
C SER A 120 9.33 5.79 3.41
N TYR A 121 9.20 4.97 2.36
CA TYR A 121 7.94 4.30 2.03
C TYR A 121 7.43 3.46 3.21
N THR A 122 8.29 2.63 3.85
CA THR A 122 7.85 1.81 4.99
C THR A 122 7.31 2.63 6.16
N HIS A 123 7.97 3.74 6.49
CA HIS A 123 7.55 4.59 7.60
C HIS A 123 6.30 5.38 7.30
N LEU A 124 6.18 5.89 6.07
CA LEU A 124 4.98 6.56 5.61
C LEU A 124 3.79 5.61 5.73
N LEU A 125 3.89 4.43 5.13
CA LEU A 125 2.76 3.51 5.02
C LEU A 125 2.36 2.91 6.37
N GLN A 126 3.32 2.66 7.28
CA GLN A 126 2.96 2.20 8.63
C GLN A 126 2.06 3.21 9.36
N ARG A 127 2.41 4.50 9.34
CA ARG A 127 1.60 5.56 9.97
C ARG A 127 0.30 5.80 9.23
N HIS A 128 0.34 5.68 7.91
CA HIS A 128 -0.81 5.81 7.04
C HIS A 128 -1.90 4.80 7.40
N ILE A 129 -1.53 3.51 7.39
CA ILE A 129 -2.40 2.40 7.77
C ILE A 129 -2.92 2.58 9.22
N ASP A 130 -2.06 3.03 10.14
CA ASP A 130 -2.51 3.24 11.53
C ASP A 130 -3.61 4.31 11.64
N LYS A 131 -3.62 5.34 10.76
CA LYS A 131 -4.71 6.32 10.70
C LYS A 131 -5.98 5.72 10.08
N GLU A 132 -5.85 4.85 9.09
CA GLU A 132 -6.99 4.19 8.44
C GLU A 132 -7.69 3.24 9.39
N ASP A 133 -6.96 2.24 9.87
CA ASP A 133 -7.45 1.18 10.74
C ASP A 133 -8.11 1.77 12.00
N ASN A 134 -7.50 2.81 12.58
CA ASN A 134 -7.91 3.29 13.90
C ASN A 134 -8.82 4.51 13.88
N ILE A 135 -8.85 5.29 12.80
CA ILE A 135 -9.59 6.55 12.74
C ILE A 135 -10.58 6.52 11.58
N LEU A 136 -10.10 6.48 10.33
CA LEU A 136 -10.97 6.70 9.17
C LEU A 136 -11.96 5.57 8.94
N TYR A 137 -11.54 4.31 9.03
CA TYR A 137 -12.43 3.17 8.83
C TYR A 137 -13.50 3.09 9.92
N LYS A 138 -13.11 3.35 11.18
CA LYS A 138 -14.08 3.43 12.29
C LYS A 138 -15.06 4.58 12.11
N TYR A 139 -14.58 5.73 11.62
CA TYR A 139 -15.46 6.85 11.31
C TYR A 139 -16.45 6.46 10.21
N ALA A 140 -15.98 5.85 9.13
CA ALA A 140 -16.81 5.43 7.99
C ALA A 140 -17.94 4.49 8.44
N ILE A 141 -17.60 3.44 9.20
CA ILE A 141 -18.58 2.47 9.72
C ILE A 141 -19.68 3.15 10.56
N ASN A 142 -19.31 4.15 11.36
CA ASN A 142 -20.23 4.78 12.30
C ASN A 142 -21.09 5.90 11.68
N ASN A 143 -20.68 6.47 10.55
CA ASN A 143 -21.27 7.70 10.02
C ASN A 143 -21.80 7.60 8.59
N LEU A 144 -21.36 6.61 7.80
CA LEU A 144 -21.94 6.38 6.48
C LEU A 144 -23.33 5.76 6.62
N SER A 145 -24.22 6.14 5.71
CA SER A 145 -25.56 5.56 5.65
C SER A 145 -25.49 4.06 5.36
N LYS A 146 -26.49 3.31 5.83
CA LYS A 146 -26.58 1.87 5.58
C LYS A 146 -26.55 1.56 4.08
N ASP A 147 -27.30 2.32 3.27
CA ASP A 147 -27.36 2.12 1.83
C ASP A 147 -25.99 2.33 1.17
N THR A 148 -25.19 3.28 1.67
CA THR A 148 -23.84 3.55 1.18
C THR A 148 -22.86 2.45 1.59
N LEU A 149 -22.96 1.93 2.81
CA LEU A 149 -22.19 0.77 3.26
C LEU A 149 -22.54 -0.50 2.47
N ASP A 150 -23.82 -0.75 2.20
CA ASP A 150 -24.27 -1.91 1.43
C ASP A 150 -23.76 -1.83 -0.03
N LYS A 151 -23.77 -0.64 -0.64
CA LYS A 151 -23.17 -0.40 -1.97
C LYS A 151 -21.66 -0.63 -1.96
N LEU A 152 -20.94 -0.03 -0.99
CA LEU A 152 -19.50 -0.20 -0.84
C LEU A 152 -19.12 -1.69 -0.72
N ASN A 153 -19.86 -2.43 0.10
CA ASN A 153 -19.64 -3.87 0.28
C ASN A 153 -19.81 -4.64 -1.03
N LYS A 154 -20.87 -4.33 -1.80
CA LYS A 154 -21.11 -4.97 -3.09
C LYS A 154 -20.00 -4.66 -4.10
N GLU A 155 -19.66 -3.39 -4.27
CA GLU A 155 -18.60 -2.94 -5.19
C GLU A 155 -17.25 -3.57 -4.85
N SER A 156 -16.88 -3.58 -3.57
CA SER A 156 -15.63 -4.18 -3.08
C SER A 156 -15.59 -5.69 -3.32
N LEU A 157 -16.68 -6.42 -3.07
CA LEU A 157 -16.73 -7.87 -3.32
C LEU A 157 -16.61 -8.19 -4.82
N GLU A 158 -17.26 -7.42 -5.69
CA GLU A 158 -17.14 -7.58 -7.14
C GLU A 158 -15.69 -7.32 -7.62
N PHE A 159 -15.04 -6.30 -7.06
CA PHE A 159 -13.64 -6.00 -7.33
C PHE A 159 -12.70 -7.13 -6.86
N GLU A 160 -12.87 -7.62 -5.64
CA GLU A 160 -12.07 -8.73 -5.09
C GLU A 160 -12.21 -10.02 -5.90
N GLU A 161 -13.43 -10.37 -6.32
CA GLU A 161 -13.67 -11.56 -7.13
C GLU A 161 -13.01 -11.45 -8.51
N ASN A 162 -13.00 -10.26 -9.12
CA ASN A 162 -12.31 -10.03 -10.38
C ASN A 162 -10.78 -10.11 -10.20
N ALA A 163 -10.23 -9.49 -9.14
CA ALA A 163 -8.82 -9.60 -8.79
C ALA A 163 -8.40 -11.06 -8.55
N LYS A 164 -9.27 -11.84 -7.91
CA LYS A 164 -9.05 -13.26 -7.62
C LYS A 164 -9.04 -14.11 -8.89
N LYS A 165 -9.96 -13.87 -9.82
CA LYS A 165 -9.95 -14.52 -11.15
C LYS A 165 -8.67 -14.22 -11.93
N ASN A 166 -8.11 -13.02 -11.74
CA ASN A 166 -6.84 -12.62 -12.34
C ASN A 166 -5.60 -13.11 -11.56
N GLY A 167 -5.80 -13.78 -10.42
CA GLY A 167 -4.73 -14.35 -9.58
C GLY A 167 -3.96 -13.32 -8.74
N THR A 168 -4.47 -12.10 -8.57
CA THR A 168 -3.77 -11.02 -7.86
C THR A 168 -3.42 -11.39 -6.43
N GLN A 169 -4.41 -11.81 -5.63
CA GLN A 169 -4.21 -12.12 -4.21
C GLN A 169 -3.23 -13.31 -4.06
N ASP A 170 -3.47 -14.40 -4.80
CA ASP A 170 -2.62 -15.59 -4.76
C ASP A 170 -1.16 -15.30 -5.15
N LYS A 171 -0.94 -14.48 -6.19
CA LYS A 171 0.41 -14.07 -6.62
C LYS A 171 1.16 -13.40 -5.48
N TYR A 172 0.55 -12.40 -4.85
CA TYR A 172 1.25 -11.54 -3.89
C TYR A 172 1.35 -12.15 -2.49
N ILE A 173 0.40 -13.00 -2.09
CA ILE A 173 0.52 -13.77 -0.85
C ILE A 173 1.70 -14.76 -0.96
N LYS A 174 1.81 -15.49 -2.07
CA LYS A 174 2.97 -16.38 -2.31
C LYS A 174 4.29 -15.63 -2.38
N LEU A 175 4.28 -14.40 -2.92
CA LEU A 175 5.48 -13.56 -2.94
C LEU A 175 5.91 -13.18 -1.52
N ILE A 176 4.99 -12.79 -0.64
CA ILE A 176 5.30 -12.52 0.77
C ILE A 176 5.91 -13.76 1.43
N GLU A 177 5.32 -14.94 1.23
CA GLU A 177 5.83 -16.20 1.79
C GLU A 177 7.23 -16.55 1.28
N LYS A 178 7.50 -16.33 -0.01
CA LYS A 178 8.82 -16.53 -0.63
C LYS A 178 9.90 -15.64 -0.01
N LEU A 179 9.56 -14.39 0.33
CA LEU A 179 10.51 -13.36 0.76
C LEU A 179 10.69 -13.23 2.28
N SER A 180 9.77 -13.82 3.05
CA SER A 180 9.79 -13.84 4.52
C SER A 180 11.02 -14.59 5.04
#